data_AF-A0A6G9A616-F1
#
_entry.id   AF-A0A6G9A616-F1
#
_cell.length_a   1.000
_cell.length_b   1.000
_cell.length_c   1.000
_cell.angle_alpha   90.00
_cell.angle_beta   90.00
_cell.angle_gamma   90.00
#
_symmetry.space_group_name_H-M   'P 1'
#
loop_
_entity.id
_entity.type
_entity.pdbx_description
1 polymer ?
#
loop_
_entity_poly.entity_id
_entity_poly.type
_entity_poly.pdbx_seq_one_letter_code
_entity_poly.pdbx_strand_id
1 'polypeptide(L)' 'MAINKEWHRSHRMPLKATREQRVAWHAAHKAACGCRDVPASLRPDVMELLRSRRKS' A
#
# COMPACT_ATOMS: atom_id res chain seq x y z
N MET A 1 6.02 -6.63 14.72
CA MET A 1 5.02 -5.60 14.34
C MET A 1 3.64 -6.22 14.39
N ALA A 2 2.67 -5.56 15.03
CA ALA A 2 1.29 -6.05 15.05
C ALA A 2 0.64 -5.88 13.67
N ILE A 3 -0.05 -6.92 13.19
CA ILE A 3 -0.80 -6.90 11.94
C ILE A 3 -2.20 -6.31 12.19
N ASN A 4 -2.62 -5.34 11.37
CA ASN A 4 -3.99 -4.86 11.35
C ASN A 4 -4.88 -5.86 10.58
N LYS A 5 -5.39 -6.86 11.31
CA LYS A 5 -6.18 -7.97 10.73
C LYS A 5 -7.45 -7.48 10.02
N GLU A 6 -8.09 -6.44 10.55
CA GLU A 6 -9.30 -5.85 9.96
C GLU A 6 -8.99 -5.22 8.61
N TRP A 7 -7.92 -4.43 8.53
CA TRP A 7 -7.50 -3.81 7.28
C TRP A 7 -7.24 -4.85 6.20
N HIS A 8 -6.54 -5.95 6.51
CA HIS A 8 -6.29 -7.04 5.56
C HIS A 8 -7.56 -7.80 5.13
N ARG A 9 -8.59 -7.85 5.98
CA ARG A 9 -9.87 -8.47 5.62
C ARG A 9 -10.62 -7.63 4.59
N SER A 10 -10.67 -6.31 4.80
CA SER A 10 -11.40 -5.39 3.93
C SER A 10 -10.62 -4.97 2.68
N HIS A 11 -9.28 -4.91 2.76
CA HIS A 11 -8.40 -4.45 1.70
C HIS A 11 -7.50 -5.58 1.21
N ARG A 12 -8.11 -6.60 0.61
CA ARG A 12 -7.35 -7.68 -0.04
C ARG A 12 -6.81 -7.20 -1.38
N MET A 13 -5.56 -7.54 -1.68
CA MET A 13 -4.98 -7.28 -3.00
C MET A 13 -5.77 -8.07 -4.06
N PRO A 14 -6.23 -7.43 -5.16
CA PRO A 14 -6.84 -8.14 -6.26
C PRO A 14 -5.85 -9.13 -6.91
N LEU A 15 -6.33 -10.30 -7.33
CA LEU A 15 -5.51 -11.33 -7.99
C LEU A 15 -4.88 -10.86 -9.31
N LYS A 16 -5.60 -10.03 -10.07
CA LYS A 16 -5.14 -9.43 -11.33
C LYS A 16 -4.96 -7.92 -11.18
N ALA A 17 -4.33 -7.49 -10.09
CA ALA A 17 -4.11 -6.08 -9.83
C ALA A 17 -3.19 -5.45 -10.88
N THR A 18 -3.62 -4.35 -11.46
CA THR A 18 -2.75 -3.51 -12.30
C THR A 18 -1.60 -2.94 -11.48
N ARG A 19 -0.59 -2.39 -12.14
CA ARG A 19 0.52 -1.74 -11.42
C ARG A 19 0.01 -0.61 -10.52
N GLU A 20 -0.87 0.24 -11.01
CA GLU A 20 -1.45 1.35 -10.26
C GLU A 20 -2.24 0.88 -9.04
N GLN A 21 -3.06 -0.18 -9.20
CA GLN A 21 -3.80 -0.78 -8.09
C GLN A 21 -2.86 -1.33 -7.02
N ARG A 22 -1.75 -1.97 -7.42
CA ARG A 22 -0.72 -2.44 -6.47
C ARG A 22 -0.06 -1.27 -5.74
N VAL A 23 0.29 -0.19 -6.45
CA VAL A 23 0.88 1.01 -5.86
C VAL A 23 -0.08 1.63 -4.83
N ALA A 24 -1.33 1.85 -5.20
CA ALA A 24 -2.35 2.40 -4.31
C ALA A 24 -2.57 1.51 -3.08
N TRP A 25 -2.65 0.19 -3.28
CA TRP A 25 -2.80 -0.77 -2.20
C TRP A 25 -1.61 -0.74 -1.24
N HIS A 26 -0.37 -0.73 -1.74
CA HIS A 26 0.83 -0.67 -0.90
C HIS A 26 0.96 0.66 -0.15
N ALA A 27 0.56 1.78 -0.76
CA ALA A 27 0.50 3.07 -0.08
C ALA A 27 -0.50 3.03 1.09
N ALA A 28 -1.72 2.53 0.85
CA ALA A 28 -2.74 2.37 1.90
C ALA A 28 -2.29 1.40 3.00
N HIS A 29 -1.67 0.27 2.62
CA HIS A 29 -1.13 -0.70 3.55
C HIS A 29 -0.05 -0.10 4.45
N LYS A 30 0.89 0.66 3.88
CA LYS A 30 1.98 1.29 4.64
C LYS A 30 1.44 2.30 5.66
N ALA A 31 0.35 2.99 5.35
CA ALA A 31 -0.30 3.94 6.25
C ALA A 31 -1.14 3.27 7.35
N ALA A 32 -1.85 2.17 7.04
CA ALA A 32 -2.82 1.55 7.96
C ALA A 32 -2.28 0.37 8.77
N CYS A 33 -1.24 -0.32 8.28
CA CYS A 33 -0.69 -1.51 8.92
C CYS A 33 0.84 -1.52 8.91
N GLY A 34 1.46 -1.41 7.72
CA GLY A 34 2.91 -1.43 7.56
C GLY A 34 3.58 -2.74 7.97
N CYS A 35 2.86 -3.86 8.06
CA CYS A 35 3.42 -5.14 8.53
C CYS A 35 4.45 -5.76 7.58
N ARG A 36 4.49 -5.29 6.33
CA ARG A 36 5.39 -5.75 5.27
C ARG A 36 5.86 -4.56 4.45
N ASP A 37 7.13 -4.58 4.08
CA ASP A 37 7.72 -3.54 3.25
C ASP A 37 7.22 -3.55 1.81
N VAL A 38 7.32 -2.38 1.19
CA VAL A 38 6.91 -2.16 -0.19
C VAL A 38 7.95 -2.80 -1.13
N PRO A 39 7.51 -3.61 -2.12
CA PRO A 39 8.40 -4.21 -3.12
C PRO A 39 9.29 -3.15 -3.80
N ALA A 40 10.56 -3.48 -4.03
CA ALA A 40 11.53 -2.54 -4.61
C ALA A 40 11.06 -1.92 -5.94
N SER A 41 10.42 -2.72 -6.78
CA SER A 41 9.90 -2.30 -8.09
C SER A 41 8.72 -1.32 -8.02
N LEU A 42 8.00 -1.24 -6.90
CA LEU A 42 6.85 -0.34 -6.69
C LEU A 42 7.16 0.80 -5.72
N ARG A 43 8.27 0.69 -4.99
CA ARG A 43 8.70 1.66 -3.97
C ARG A 43 8.73 3.11 -4.46
N PRO A 44 9.29 3.47 -5.64
CA PRO A 44 9.30 4.87 -6.08
C PRO A 44 7.88 5.43 -6.20
N ASP A 45 7.01 4.73 -6.93
CA ASP A 45 5.63 5.12 -7.18
C ASP A 45 4.81 5.21 -5.86
N VAL A 46 5.00 4.24 -4.95
CA VAL A 46 4.31 4.23 -3.65
C VAL A 46 4.76 5.40 -2.77
N MET A 47 6.06 5.67 -2.70
CA MET A 47 6.59 6.78 -1.91
C MET A 47 6.17 8.13 -2.49
N GLU A 48 6.14 8.26 -3.82
CA GLU A 48 5.59 9.43 -4.48
C GLU A 48 4.12 9.65 -4.13
N LEU A 49 3.28 8.62 -4.28
CA LEU A 49 1.86 8.72 -3.95
C LEU A 49 1.60 9.09 -2.49
N LEU A 50 2.38 8.53 -1.55
CA LEU A 50 2.33 8.88 -0.13
C LEU A 50 2.74 10.32 0.16
N ARG A 51 3.69 10.88 -0.60
CA ARG A 51 4.09 12.29 -0.49
C ARG A 51 3.00 13.21 -1.03
N SER A 52 2.43 12.91 -2.19
CA SER A 52 1.39 13.72 -2.82
C SER A 52 0.11 13.80 -1.97
N ARG A 53 -0.30 12.68 -1.35
CA ARG A 53 -1.45 12.63 -0.43
C ARG A 53 -1.29 13.46 0.85
N ARG A 54 -0.06 13.83 1.23
CA ARG A 54 0.22 14.60 2.44
C ARG A 54 0.21 16.12 2.20
N LYS A 55 0.19 16.54 0.93
CA LYS A 55 0.20 17.95 0.50
C LYS A 55 -1.18 18.47 0.09
N SER A 56 -2.20 17.62 0.10
CA SER A 56 -3.60 17.97 -0.13
C SER A 56 -4.36 17.87 1.18
#